data_AF-A0A7J3TSR8-F1
#
_entry.id   AF-A0A7J3TSR8-F1
#
_cell.length_a   1.000
_cell.length_b   1.000
_cell.length_c   1.000
_cell.angle_alpha   90.00
_cell.angle_beta   90.00
_cell.angle_gamma   90.00
#
_symmetry.space_group_name_H-M   'P 1'
#
loop_
_entity.id
_entity.type
_entity.pdbx_description
1 polymer ?
#
loop_
_entity_poly.entity_id
_entity_poly.type
_entity_poly.pdbx_seq_one_letter_code
_entity_poly.pdbx_strand_id
1 'polypeptide(L)'
;MLSPDYEPGVEVRVLLDSFFEVNPKFRELAEMHGKLSGLSGEASWYAHRTADHQQSMWVFMDKEKSFPVQSWINAQDGKYATLIIACCNPFSNEIYSRRSAVIHYNYIYSGYKQKHGDGQLELYLPKIGYVSSYLIDYFIAKFKKSLEAKVQSAEIK
;
A
#
# COMPACT_ATOMS: atom_id res chain seq x y z
N MET A 1 21.04 -0.74 -7.13
CA MET A 1 20.82 -0.03 -5.85
C MET A 1 20.01 1.21 -6.20
N LEU A 2 18.77 1.31 -5.73
CA LEU A 2 17.93 2.49 -5.94
C LEU A 2 18.56 3.68 -5.20
N SER A 3 18.46 4.89 -5.77
CA SER A 3 18.94 6.10 -5.08
C SER A 3 18.20 6.26 -3.74
N PRO A 4 18.90 6.37 -2.61
CA PRO A 4 18.27 6.55 -1.30
C PRO A 4 17.51 7.88 -1.16
N ASP A 5 17.74 8.83 -2.07
CA ASP A 5 17.27 10.21 -1.95
C ASP A 5 16.14 10.60 -2.94
N TYR A 6 15.51 9.62 -3.61
CA TYR A 6 14.36 9.94 -4.47
C TYR A 6 13.10 10.09 -3.61
N GLU A 7 12.77 11.33 -3.25
CA GLU A 7 11.47 11.64 -2.67
C GLU A 7 10.40 11.61 -3.77
N PRO A 8 9.30 10.86 -3.59
CA PRO A 8 8.17 10.97 -4.50
C PRO A 8 7.67 12.42 -4.49
N GLY A 9 7.61 13.04 -5.67
CA GLY A 9 7.23 14.45 -5.79
C GLY A 9 5.86 14.77 -5.19
N VAL A 10 5.60 16.06 -4.96
CA VAL A 10 4.35 16.62 -4.40
C VAL A 10 3.08 15.98 -4.99
N GLU A 11 3.10 15.65 -6.29
CA GLU A 11 2.00 15.00 -7.00
C GLU A 11 1.60 13.65 -6.39
N VAL A 12 2.56 12.84 -5.93
CA VAL A 12 2.26 11.55 -5.30
C VAL A 12 1.54 11.76 -3.99
N ARG A 13 2.00 12.68 -3.14
CA ARG A 13 1.32 12.98 -1.87
C ARG A 13 -0.10 13.48 -2.08
N VAL A 14 -0.32 14.40 -3.02
CA VAL A 14 -1.68 14.88 -3.35
C VAL A 14 -2.59 13.75 -3.83
N LEU A 15 -2.07 12.83 -4.64
CA LEU A 15 -2.81 11.64 -5.07
C LEU A 15 -3.09 10.68 -3.90
N LEU A 16 -2.22 10.64 -2.88
CA LEU A 16 -2.40 9.79 -1.70
C LEU A 16 -3.29 10.41 -0.63
N ASP A 17 -3.29 11.72 -0.49
CA ASP A 17 -4.15 12.40 0.48
C ASP A 17 -5.61 12.33 -0.01
N SER A 18 -5.86 12.65 -1.29
CA SER A 18 -7.18 12.44 -1.91
C SER A 18 -7.65 10.98 -1.86
N PHE A 19 -6.72 10.03 -1.93
CA PHE A 19 -7.01 8.60 -1.81
C PHE A 19 -7.60 8.24 -0.44
N PHE A 20 -7.01 8.76 0.65
CA PHE A 20 -7.42 8.43 2.00
C PHE A 20 -8.60 9.26 2.50
N GLU A 21 -8.83 10.45 1.94
CA GLU A 21 -10.03 11.23 2.23
C GLU A 21 -11.31 10.47 1.85
N VAL A 22 -11.29 9.78 0.71
CA VAL A 22 -12.46 9.00 0.24
C VAL A 22 -12.53 7.62 0.92
N ASN A 23 -11.38 7.04 1.28
CA ASN A 23 -11.30 5.68 1.81
C ASN A 23 -10.50 5.58 3.12
N PRO A 24 -10.89 6.30 4.18
CA PRO A 24 -10.08 6.42 5.41
C PRO A 24 -9.86 5.08 6.11
N LYS A 25 -10.80 4.14 5.95
CA LYS A 25 -10.74 2.81 6.59
C LYS A 25 -9.60 1.93 6.08
N PHE A 26 -9.13 2.13 4.85
CA PHE A 26 -7.94 1.44 4.35
C PHE A 26 -6.70 1.83 5.15
N ARG A 27 -6.55 3.13 5.44
CA ARG A 27 -5.46 3.66 6.26
C ARG A 27 -5.58 3.17 7.70
N GLU A 28 -6.76 3.28 8.30
CA GLU A 28 -7.02 2.82 9.67
C GLU A 28 -6.62 1.35 9.84
N LEU A 29 -7.01 0.48 8.91
CA LEU A 29 -6.68 -0.93 8.98
C LEU A 29 -5.18 -1.20 8.79
N ALA A 30 -4.52 -0.50 7.86
CA ALA A 30 -3.07 -0.61 7.67
C ALA A 30 -2.27 -0.12 8.89
N GLU A 31 -2.70 0.97 9.52
CA GLU A 31 -2.10 1.48 10.76
C GLU A 31 -2.26 0.50 11.92
N MET A 32 -3.44 -0.12 12.07
CA MET A 32 -3.66 -1.15 13.09
C MET A 32 -2.78 -2.38 12.85
N HIS A 33 -2.63 -2.78 11.60
CA HIS A 33 -1.67 -3.82 11.23
C HIS A 33 -0.24 -3.46 11.67
N GLY A 34 0.18 -2.22 11.41
CA GLY A 34 1.47 -1.68 11.86
C GLY A 34 1.66 -1.79 13.37
N LYS A 35 0.68 -1.30 14.15
CA LYS A 35 0.68 -1.39 15.61
C LYS A 35 0.79 -2.83 16.11
N LEU A 36 0.03 -3.75 15.51
CA LEU A 36 0.09 -5.18 15.86
C LEU A 36 1.45 -5.82 15.52
N SER A 37 2.13 -5.32 14.50
CA SER A 37 3.40 -5.86 13.98
C SER A 37 4.64 -5.15 14.53
N GLY A 38 4.46 -4.12 15.37
CA GLY A 38 5.56 -3.29 15.89
C GLY A 38 6.23 -2.43 14.83
N LEU A 39 5.51 -2.07 13.77
CA LEU A 39 5.99 -1.21 12.68
C LEU A 39 5.29 0.14 12.73
N SER A 40 5.96 1.17 12.23
CA SER A 40 5.44 2.53 12.14
C SER A 40 5.85 3.19 10.82
N GLY A 41 5.24 4.33 10.52
CA GLY A 41 5.55 5.12 9.33
C GLY A 41 5.03 4.51 8.03
N GLU A 42 5.15 5.31 6.98
CA GLU A 42 4.69 4.98 5.63
C GLU A 42 5.81 5.28 4.65
N ALA A 43 5.92 4.47 3.60
CA ALA A 43 6.71 4.78 2.42
C ALA A 43 5.83 4.75 1.19
N SER A 44 5.97 5.71 0.31
CA SER A 44 5.17 5.80 -0.91
C SER A 44 6.04 5.88 -2.15
N TRP A 45 5.51 5.37 -3.25
CA TRP A 45 6.15 5.50 -4.56
C TRP A 45 5.13 5.53 -5.69
N TYR A 46 5.53 6.13 -6.81
CA TYR A 46 4.77 6.17 -8.06
C TYR A 46 5.28 5.17 -9.10
N ALA A 47 4.47 4.18 -9.42
CA ALA A 47 4.76 3.14 -10.41
C ALA A 47 4.18 3.47 -11.79
N HIS A 48 4.80 2.89 -12.81
CA HIS A 48 4.34 2.89 -14.19
C HIS A 48 4.09 1.47 -14.67
N ARG A 49 3.33 1.33 -15.75
CA ARG A 49 3.26 0.09 -16.53
C ARG A 49 4.39 0.06 -17.54
N THR A 50 5.02 -1.10 -17.75
CA THR A 50 5.94 -1.29 -18.88
C THR A 50 5.22 -1.04 -20.21
N ALA A 51 5.94 -0.50 -21.18
CA ALA A 51 5.40 -0.25 -22.53
C ALA A 51 5.10 -1.55 -23.30
N ASP A 52 5.73 -2.66 -22.91
CA ASP A 52 5.48 -3.97 -23.51
C ASP A 52 4.13 -4.55 -23.06
N HIS A 53 3.19 -4.60 -24.00
CA HIS A 53 1.86 -5.15 -23.79
C HIS A 53 1.86 -6.68 -23.60
N GLN A 54 2.90 -7.39 -24.02
CA GLN A 54 3.02 -8.85 -23.85
C GLN A 54 3.65 -9.23 -22.49
N GLN A 55 4.45 -8.33 -21.90
CA GLN A 55 5.07 -8.49 -20.57
C GLN A 55 4.77 -7.30 -19.67
N SER A 56 3.48 -6.98 -19.54
CA SER A 56 3.04 -5.86 -18.73
C SER A 56 3.28 -6.12 -17.25
N MET A 57 4.24 -5.40 -16.67
CA MET A 57 4.54 -5.43 -15.26
C MET A 57 4.57 -4.02 -14.69
N TRP A 58 4.39 -3.90 -13.37
CA TRP A 58 4.59 -2.62 -12.71
C TRP A 58 6.06 -2.38 -12.48
N VAL A 59 6.52 -1.20 -12.89
CA VAL A 59 7.89 -0.76 -12.73
C VAL A 59 7.99 0.63 -12.14
N PHE A 60 9.01 0.83 -11.34
CA PHE A 60 9.51 2.15 -10.97
C PHE A 60 10.53 2.59 -12.00
N MET A 61 10.42 3.85 -12.43
CA MET A 61 11.43 4.49 -13.27
C MET A 61 12.36 5.30 -12.37
N ASP A 62 13.62 4.91 -12.29
CA ASP A 62 14.70 5.71 -11.70
C ASP A 62 15.67 6.07 -12.82
N LYS A 63 15.57 7.33 -13.27
CA LYS A 63 16.26 7.83 -14.48
C LYS A 63 15.90 6.94 -15.69
N GLU A 64 16.91 6.36 -16.34
CA GLU A 64 16.75 5.50 -17.52
C GLU A 64 16.57 4.01 -17.16
N LYS A 65 16.45 3.67 -15.88
CA LYS A 65 16.30 2.27 -15.44
C LYS A 65 14.91 2.00 -14.90
N SER A 66 14.34 0.89 -15.34
CA SER A 66 13.09 0.36 -14.80
C SER A 66 13.40 -0.73 -13.76
N PHE A 67 12.67 -0.71 -12.65
CA PHE A 67 12.78 -1.70 -11.58
C PHE A 67 11.41 -2.28 -11.25
N PRO A 68 11.25 -3.60 -11.11
CA PRO A 68 9.96 -4.20 -10.76
C PRO A 68 9.42 -3.65 -9.44
N VAL A 69 8.12 -3.38 -9.36
CA VAL A 69 7.49 -2.87 -8.13
C VAL A 69 7.75 -3.79 -6.94
N GLN A 70 7.64 -5.10 -7.14
CA GLN A 70 7.92 -6.10 -6.11
C GLN A 70 9.35 -5.99 -5.55
N SER A 71 10.33 -5.54 -6.34
CA SER A 71 11.71 -5.37 -5.87
C SER A 71 11.82 -4.24 -4.85
N TRP A 72 11.10 -3.13 -5.03
CA TRP A 72 11.03 -2.06 -4.04
C TRP A 72 10.25 -2.50 -2.80
N ILE A 73 9.13 -3.22 -2.98
CA ILE A 73 8.38 -3.77 -1.84
C ILE A 73 9.31 -4.62 -0.98
N ASN A 74 10.03 -5.56 -1.59
CA ASN A 74 11.01 -6.38 -0.88
C ASN A 74 12.10 -5.56 -0.17
N ALA A 75 12.49 -4.41 -0.72
CA ALA A 75 13.49 -3.53 -0.13
C ALA A 75 12.96 -2.68 1.05
N GLN A 76 11.65 -2.41 1.11
CA GLN A 76 11.02 -1.61 2.15
C GLN A 76 10.24 -2.43 3.19
N ASP A 77 9.93 -3.69 2.87
CA ASP A 77 9.16 -4.58 3.72
C ASP A 77 9.78 -4.73 5.13
N GLY A 78 8.98 -4.47 6.15
CA GLY A 78 9.39 -4.51 7.55
C GLY A 78 10.18 -3.30 8.05
N LYS A 79 10.44 -2.30 7.20
CA LYS A 79 10.95 -0.98 7.63
C LYS A 79 9.82 -0.01 7.97
N TYR A 80 8.72 -0.10 7.23
CA TYR A 80 7.54 0.75 7.38
C TYR A 80 6.30 -0.08 7.69
N ALA A 81 5.32 0.49 8.38
CA ALA A 81 4.02 -0.17 8.60
C ALA A 81 3.27 -0.36 7.27
N THR A 82 3.29 0.68 6.44
CA THR A 82 2.50 0.76 5.20
C THR A 82 3.39 1.15 4.03
N LEU A 83 3.26 0.41 2.93
CA LEU A 83 3.84 0.73 1.63
C LEU A 83 2.71 1.15 0.70
N ILE A 84 2.83 2.32 0.08
CA ILE A 84 1.78 2.88 -0.75
C ILE A 84 2.28 3.04 -2.17
N ILE A 85 1.59 2.42 -3.12
CA ILE A 85 1.99 2.41 -4.53
C ILE A 85 0.90 3.13 -5.32
N ALA A 86 1.18 4.37 -5.70
CA ALA A 86 0.42 5.05 -6.74
C ALA A 86 0.83 4.48 -8.10
N CYS A 87 -0.08 4.43 -9.07
CA CYS A 87 0.25 3.94 -10.42
C CYS A 87 -0.53 4.70 -11.50
N CYS A 88 0.11 5.00 -12.63
CA CYS A 88 -0.58 5.63 -13.76
C CYS A 88 -1.48 4.68 -14.56
N ASN A 89 -1.16 3.37 -14.57
CA ASN A 89 -1.83 2.34 -15.35
C ASN A 89 -1.70 0.98 -14.62
N PRO A 90 -2.53 0.72 -13.61
CA PRO A 90 -2.47 -0.50 -12.85
C PRO A 90 -2.86 -1.70 -13.73
N PHE A 91 -2.39 -2.86 -13.28
CA PHE A 91 -2.45 -4.15 -13.94
C PHE A 91 -2.64 -5.19 -12.84
N SER A 92 -3.20 -6.35 -13.15
CA SER A 92 -3.54 -7.36 -12.14
C SER A 92 -2.32 -8.17 -11.67
N ASN A 93 -1.23 -7.48 -11.31
CA ASN A 93 -0.07 -8.12 -10.73
C ASN A 93 -0.35 -8.43 -9.25
N GLU A 94 -0.14 -9.68 -8.87
CA GLU A 94 -0.17 -10.05 -7.47
C GLU A 94 1.04 -9.44 -6.76
N ILE A 95 0.77 -8.68 -5.69
CA ILE A 95 1.78 -8.14 -4.80
C ILE A 95 1.88 -9.00 -3.56
N TYR A 96 3.11 -9.16 -3.06
CA TYR A 96 3.38 -9.86 -1.82
C TYR A 96 4.23 -9.03 -0.87
N SER A 97 3.96 -9.14 0.43
CA SER A 97 4.74 -8.54 1.51
C SER A 97 4.70 -9.45 2.74
N ARG A 98 5.80 -9.54 3.49
CA ARG A 98 5.89 -10.41 4.68
C ARG A 98 5.53 -9.68 5.97
N ARG A 99 5.74 -8.36 6.02
CA ARG A 99 5.60 -7.58 7.26
C ARG A 99 4.90 -6.25 7.11
N SER A 100 4.98 -5.58 5.96
CA SER A 100 4.31 -4.30 5.72
C SER A 100 2.95 -4.51 5.05
N ALA A 101 1.95 -3.71 5.42
CA ALA A 101 0.74 -3.58 4.62
C ALA A 101 1.08 -2.92 3.28
N VAL A 102 0.43 -3.32 2.19
CA VAL A 102 0.62 -2.68 0.89
C VAL A 102 -0.72 -2.16 0.38
N ILE A 103 -0.75 -0.89 0.00
CA ILE A 103 -1.92 -0.22 -0.53
C ILE A 103 -1.62 0.23 -1.95
N HIS A 104 -2.51 -0.08 -2.89
CA HIS A 104 -2.38 0.34 -4.28
C HIS A 104 -3.74 0.45 -4.98
N TYR A 105 -3.76 1.04 -6.17
CA TYR A 105 -4.94 1.01 -7.04
C TYR A 105 -5.09 -0.35 -7.72
N ASN A 106 -6.34 -0.80 -7.91
CA ASN A 106 -6.61 -2.00 -8.67
C ASN A 106 -6.50 -1.76 -10.19
N TYR A 107 -6.52 -2.83 -10.99
CA TYR A 107 -6.37 -2.78 -12.44
C TYR A 107 -7.47 -2.01 -13.20
N ILE A 108 -8.59 -1.66 -12.55
CA ILE A 108 -9.73 -0.94 -13.16
C ILE A 108 -9.47 0.58 -13.23
N TYR A 109 -8.39 1.05 -12.59
CA TYR A 109 -8.08 2.46 -12.49
C TYR A 109 -7.77 3.11 -13.83
N SER A 110 -8.19 4.37 -13.93
CA SER A 110 -7.72 5.34 -14.90
C SER A 110 -7.50 6.67 -14.18
N GLY A 111 -6.55 7.50 -14.63
CA GLY A 111 -6.35 8.84 -14.05
C GLY A 111 -7.62 9.71 -14.11
N TYR A 112 -8.52 9.45 -15.07
CA TYR A 112 -9.85 10.07 -15.10
C TYR A 112 -10.73 9.61 -13.93
N LYS A 113 -10.87 8.29 -13.70
CA LYS A 113 -11.65 7.75 -12.58
C LYS A 113 -11.11 8.21 -11.24
N GLN A 114 -9.79 8.27 -11.10
CA GLN A 114 -9.17 8.80 -9.89
C GLN A 114 -9.56 10.27 -9.63
N LYS A 115 -9.48 11.13 -10.65
CA LYS A 115 -9.88 12.55 -10.54
C LYS A 115 -11.36 12.74 -10.16
N HIS A 116 -12.21 11.74 -10.42
CA HIS A 116 -13.64 11.77 -10.11
C HIS A 116 -14.00 10.95 -8.85
N GLY A 117 -13.01 10.41 -8.13
CA GLY A 117 -13.25 9.59 -6.93
C GLY A 117 -13.69 8.14 -7.20
N ASP A 118 -13.72 7.72 -8.46
CA ASP A 118 -14.12 6.38 -8.91
C ASP A 118 -12.95 5.37 -8.94
N GLY A 119 -11.82 5.72 -8.34
CA GLY A 119 -10.65 4.85 -8.23
C GLY A 119 -10.85 3.79 -7.14
N GLN A 120 -10.76 2.51 -7.49
CA GLN A 120 -10.88 1.42 -6.50
C GLN A 120 -9.50 1.02 -5.96
N LEU A 121 -9.46 0.85 -4.64
CA LEU A 121 -8.26 0.55 -3.89
C LEU A 121 -8.19 -0.91 -3.50
N GLU A 122 -6.97 -1.40 -3.40
CA GLU A 122 -6.65 -2.72 -2.87
C GLU A 122 -5.67 -2.58 -1.71
N LEU A 123 -5.96 -3.33 -0.64
CA LEU A 123 -5.11 -3.46 0.53
C LEU A 123 -4.64 -4.90 0.61
N TYR A 124 -3.35 -5.11 0.57
CA TYR A 124 -2.72 -6.37 0.91
C TYR A 124 -2.24 -6.34 2.35
N LEU A 125 -2.67 -7.31 3.15
CA LEU A 125 -2.16 -7.54 4.51
C LEU A 125 -1.35 -8.85 4.56
N PRO A 126 -0.13 -8.83 5.12
CA PRO A 126 0.66 -10.05 5.33
C PRO A 126 -0.14 -11.15 6.03
N LYS A 127 0.00 -12.39 5.55
CA LYS A 127 -0.70 -13.61 6.03
C LYS A 127 -2.23 -13.63 5.84
N ILE A 128 -2.84 -12.52 5.42
CA ILE A 128 -4.28 -12.43 5.12
C ILE A 128 -4.50 -12.38 3.60
N GLY A 129 -3.60 -11.71 2.87
CA GLY A 129 -3.75 -11.44 1.44
C GLY A 129 -4.51 -10.15 1.19
N TYR A 130 -5.15 -10.07 0.01
CA TYR A 130 -5.97 -8.93 -0.38
C TYR A 130 -7.25 -8.85 0.45
N VAL A 131 -7.49 -7.69 1.05
CA VAL A 131 -8.67 -7.37 1.83
C VAL A 131 -9.68 -6.67 0.92
N SER A 132 -10.81 -7.33 0.70
CA SER A 132 -11.96 -6.74 0.03
C SER A 132 -12.50 -5.56 0.83
N SER A 133 -12.94 -4.50 0.15
CA SER A 133 -13.58 -3.33 0.77
C SER A 133 -14.78 -3.71 1.65
N TYR A 134 -15.53 -4.76 1.27
CA TYR A 134 -16.66 -5.29 2.04
C TYR A 134 -16.26 -5.93 3.39
N LEU A 135 -14.98 -6.28 3.57
CA LEU A 135 -14.47 -6.95 4.77
C LEU A 135 -13.67 -6.03 5.69
N ILE A 136 -13.46 -4.76 5.31
CA ILE A 136 -12.59 -3.85 6.05
C ILE A 136 -13.09 -3.63 7.48
N ASP A 137 -14.39 -3.37 7.66
CA ASP A 137 -14.96 -3.15 8.99
C ASP A 137 -14.81 -4.37 9.91
N TYR A 138 -14.95 -5.57 9.35
CA TYR A 138 -14.72 -6.82 10.07
C TYR A 138 -13.27 -6.91 10.55
N PHE A 139 -12.29 -6.62 9.68
CA PHE A 139 -10.88 -6.68 10.06
C PHE A 139 -10.49 -5.58 11.05
N ILE A 140 -11.04 -4.37 10.92
CA ILE A 140 -10.84 -3.28 11.89
C ILE A 140 -11.31 -3.73 13.28
N ALA A 141 -12.54 -4.26 13.40
CA ALA A 141 -13.07 -4.73 14.68
C ALA A 141 -12.20 -5.84 15.27
N LYS A 142 -11.75 -6.79 14.44
CA LYS A 142 -10.85 -7.88 14.85
C LYS A 142 -9.50 -7.37 15.35
N PHE A 143 -8.93 -6.36 14.69
CA PHE A 143 -7.62 -5.81 15.06
C PHE A 143 -7.71 -4.94 16.31
N LYS A 144 -8.79 -4.15 16.49
CA LYS A 144 -9.06 -3.40 17.73
C LYS A 144 -9.06 -4.32 18.95
N LYS A 145 -9.83 -5.41 18.91
CA LYS A 145 -9.86 -6.41 19.98
C LYS A 145 -8.48 -7.02 20.28
N SER A 146 -7.67 -7.25 19.24
CA SER A 146 -6.32 -7.79 19.39
C SER A 146 -5.34 -6.78 20.03
N LEU A 147 -5.51 -5.50 19.73
CA LEU A 147 -4.72 -4.42 20.35
C LEU A 147 -5.10 -4.23 21.83
N GLU A 148 -6.38 -4.23 22.16
CA GLU A 148 -6.88 -4.15 23.55
C GLU A 148 -6.30 -5.28 24.41
N ALA A 149 -6.35 -6.51 23.90
CA ALA A 149 -5.79 -7.67 24.61
C ALA A 149 -4.27 -7.52 24.84
N LYS A 150 -3.53 -6.96 23.88
CA LYS A 150 -2.08 -6.69 24.06
C LYS A 150 -1.80 -5.65 25.13
N VAL A 151 -2.60 -4.60 25.23
CA VAL A 151 -2.45 -3.57 26.26
C VAL A 151 -2.71 -4.14 27.66
N GLN A 152 -3.83 -4.85 27.84
CA GLN A 152 -4.14 -5.52 29.12
C GLN A 152 -3.03 -6.49 29.55
N SER A 153 -2.45 -7.22 28.59
CA SER A 153 -1.34 -8.14 28.85
C SER A 153 -0.04 -7.44 29.27
N ALA A 154 0.14 -6.17 28.90
CA ALA A 154 1.32 -5.37 29.23
C ALA A 154 1.21 -4.71 30.60
N GLU A 155 -0.01 -4.39 31.07
CA GLU A 155 -0.26 -3.77 32.39
C GLU A 155 -0.16 -4.76 33.56
N ILE A 156 -0.23 -6.07 33.29
CA ILE A 156 -0.17 -7.14 34.30
C ILE A 156 1.29 -7.60 34.55
N LYS A 157 2.27 -7.06 33.83
CA LYS A 157 3.70 -7.38 33.97
C LYS A 157 4.46 -6.32 34.74
#